data_AF-B9IA71-F1
#
_entry.id   AF-B9IA71-F1
#
_cell.length_a   1.000
_cell.length_b   1.000
_cell.length_c   1.000
_cell.angle_alpha   90.00
_cell.angle_beta   90.00
_cell.angle_gamma   90.00
#
_symmetry.space_group_name_H-M   'P 1'
#
loop_
_entity.id
_entity.type
_entity.pdbx_description
1 polymer ?
#
loop_
_entity_poly.entity_id
_entity_poly.type
_entity_poly.pdbx_seq_one_letter_code
_entity_poly.pdbx_strand_id
1 'polypeptide(L)' 'MAITLNNGFKMLIIGLGVWRMEGKEIRNLIINPIKLGYRHFDCAADHKSEAIIGEVLAEAFKTGLA' A
#
# COMPACT_ATOMS: atom_id res chain seq x y z
N MET A 1 6.38 12.63 7.49
CA MET A 1 5.43 13.69 7.93
C MET A 1 4.01 13.11 7.88
N ALA A 2 3.17 13.39 8.87
CA ALA A 2 1.81 12.84 8.98
C ALA A 2 0.83 13.94 9.40
N ILE A 3 -0.43 13.84 8.97
CA ILE A 3 -1.53 14.72 9.40
C ILE A 3 -2.40 13.96 10.40
N THR A 4 -2.84 14.64 11.46
CA THR A 4 -3.86 14.13 12.38
C THR A 4 -5.24 14.40 11.79
N LEU A 5 -6.01 13.34 11.58
CA LEU A 5 -7.38 13.43 11.09
C LEU A 5 -8.34 13.85 12.21
N ASN A 6 -9.58 14.20 11.85
CA ASN A 6 -10.60 14.62 12.82
C ASN A 6 -10.96 13.54 13.86
N ASN A 7 -10.64 12.28 13.59
CA ASN A 7 -10.82 11.14 14.47
C ASN A 7 -9.57 10.81 15.32
N GLY A 8 -8.55 11.67 15.29
CA GLY A 8 -7.33 11.54 16.08
C GLY A 8 -6.27 10.59 15.49
N PHE A 9 -6.58 9.83 14.44
CA PHE A 9 -5.60 8.97 13.78
C PHE A 9 -4.61 9.77 12.94
N LYS A 10 -3.38 9.27 12.84
CA LYS A 10 -2.34 9.86 11.97
C LYS A 10 -2.34 9.18 10.61
N MET A 11 -2.34 9.97 9.55
CA MET A 11 -2.25 9.52 8.17
C MET A 11 -0.98 10.10 7.54
N LEU A 12 -0.18 9.26 6.86
CA LEU A 12 0.98 9.76 6.14
C LEU A 12 0.53 10.62 4.96
N ILE A 13 1.12 11.81 4.86
CA ILE A 13 0.74 12.81 3.85
C ILE A 13 1.11 12.40 2.42
N ILE A 14 2.05 11.46 2.28
CA ILE A 14 2.44 10.86 1.02
C ILE A 14 1.98 9.41 1.06
N GLY A 15 1.18 9.03 0.07
CA GLY A 15 0.71 7.67 -0.15
C GLY A 15 0.91 7.24 -1.59
N LEU A 16 0.74 5.95 -1.85
CA LEU A 16 0.78 5.36 -3.18
C LEU A 16 -0.64 5.00 -3.61
N GLY A 17 -1.12 5.61 -4.69
CA GLY A 17 -2.34 5.18 -5.37
C GLY A 17 -2.07 3.95 -6.24
N VAL A 18 -2.96 2.94 -6.15
CA VAL A 18 -2.79 1.65 -6.86
C VAL A 18 -3.66 1.51 -8.11
N TRP A 19 -4.33 2.58 -8.54
CA TRP A 19 -5.19 2.56 -9.72
C TRP A 19 -4.41 2.17 -10.98
N ARG A 20 -4.99 1.28 -11.79
CA ARG A 20 -4.43 0.76 -13.06
C ARG A 20 -3.14 -0.04 -12.91
N MET A 21 -2.80 -0.50 -11.70
CA MET A 21 -1.77 -1.51 -11.52
C MET A 21 -2.31 -2.86 -11.97
N GLU A 22 -1.77 -3.39 -13.06
CA GLU A 22 -2.27 -4.62 -13.69
C GLU A 22 -1.15 -5.64 -13.92
N GLY A 23 -1.57 -6.89 -14.08
CA GLY A 23 -0.68 -7.97 -14.49
C GLY A 23 0.34 -8.42 -13.43
N LYS A 24 1.42 -9.03 -13.91
CA LYS A 24 2.45 -9.66 -13.06
C LYS A 24 3.28 -8.65 -12.27
N GLU A 25 3.23 -7.37 -12.64
CA GLU A 25 4.04 -6.31 -12.02
C GLU A 25 3.45 -5.78 -10.72
N ILE A 26 2.18 -6.05 -10.42
CA ILE A 26 1.53 -5.49 -9.22
C ILE A 26 2.28 -5.84 -7.93
N ARG A 27 2.87 -7.03 -7.84
CA ARG A 27 3.69 -7.41 -6.67
C ARG A 27 4.90 -6.49 -6.51
N ASN A 28 5.63 -6.23 -7.60
CA ASN A 28 6.79 -5.32 -7.58
C ASN A 28 6.38 -3.88 -7.29
N LEU A 29 5.21 -3.46 -7.82
CA LEU A 29 4.64 -2.13 -7.62
C LEU A 29 4.20 -1.88 -6.17
N ILE A 30 4.04 -2.92 -5.34
CA ILE A 30 3.77 -2.77 -3.90
C ILE A 30 5.06 -2.98 -3.09
N ILE A 31 5.86 -4.00 -3.38
CA ILE A 31 7.09 -4.31 -2.62
C ILE A 31 8.11 -3.17 -2.70
N ASN A 32 8.31 -2.59 -3.88
CA ASN A 32 9.33 -1.56 -4.07
C ASN A 32 9.01 -0.28 -3.28
N PRO A 33 7.76 0.25 -3.31
CA PRO A 33 7.38 1.36 -2.44
C PRO A 33 7.53 1.07 -0.95
N ILE A 34 7.25 -0.15 -0.48
CA ILE A 34 7.48 -0.51 0.93
C ILE A 34 8.97 -0.36 1.28
N LYS A 35 9.87 -0.87 0.42
CA LYS A 35 11.34 -0.73 0.56
C LYS A 35 11.78 0.74 0.54
N LEU A 36 11.10 1.59 -0.23
CA LEU A 36 11.36 3.03 -0.30
C LEU A 36 10.77 3.81 0.89
N GLY A 37 10.00 3.17 1.78
CA GLY A 37 9.44 3.78 2.99
C GLY A 37 7.97 4.18 2.91
N TYR A 38 7.24 3.83 1.84
CA TYR A 38 5.80 4.05 1.79
C TYR A 38 5.09 3.17 2.84
N ARG A 39 4.11 3.73 3.53
CA ARG A 39 3.22 2.99 4.46
C ARG A 39 1.74 3.32 4.30
N HIS A 40 1.41 4.21 3.37
CA HIS A 40 0.03 4.58 3.05
C HIS A 40 -0.25 4.17 1.61
N PHE A 41 -1.19 3.26 1.42
CA PHE A 41 -1.63 2.72 0.14
C PHE A 41 -3.10 3.06 -0.05
N ASP A 42 -3.42 3.71 -1.16
CA ASP A 42 -4.77 4.09 -1.55
C ASP A 42 -5.32 3.05 -2.53
N CYS A 43 -6.34 2.33 -2.09
CA CYS A 43 -6.95 1.18 -2.77
C CYS A 43 -8.45 1.42 -2.98
N ALA A 44 -9.02 0.74 -3.98
CA ALA A 44 -10.46 0.73 -4.21
C ALA A 44 -10.92 -0.60 -4.82
N ALA A 45 -12.14 -1.03 -4.48
CA ALA A 45 -12.74 -2.27 -5.00
C ALA A 45 -12.87 -2.30 -6.54
N ASP A 46 -13.06 -1.14 -7.17
CA ASP A 46 -13.16 -1.01 -8.64
C ASP A 46 -11.87 -1.49 -9.35
N HIS A 47 -10.72 -1.39 -8.69
CA HIS A 47 -9.44 -1.82 -9.26
C HIS A 47 -9.31 -3.35 -9.34
N LYS A 48 -10.14 -4.10 -8.58
CA LYS A 48 -10.17 -5.58 -8.51
C LYS A 48 -8.81 -6.22 -8.18
N SER A 49 -7.90 -5.46 -7.58
CA SER A 49 -6.53 -5.86 -7.29
C SER A 49 -6.24 -6.05 -5.80
N GLU A 50 -7.22 -5.79 -4.93
CA GLU A 50 -7.11 -5.84 -3.47
C GLU A 50 -6.62 -7.19 -2.95
N ALA A 51 -7.02 -8.30 -3.59
CA ALA A 51 -6.59 -9.64 -3.21
C ALA A 51 -5.06 -9.79 -3.30
N ILE A 52 -4.46 -9.39 -4.43
CA ILE A 52 -3.01 -9.50 -4.64
C ILE A 52 -2.27 -8.49 -3.76
N ILE A 53 -2.80 -7.28 -3.60
CA ILE A 53 -2.22 -6.27 -2.68
C ILE A 53 -2.20 -6.81 -1.24
N GLY A 54 -3.30 -7.44 -0.81
CA GLY A 54 -3.41 -8.07 0.51
C GLY A 54 -2.39 -9.19 0.72
N GLU A 55 -2.19 -10.06 -0.28
CA GLU A 55 -1.16 -11.11 -0.22
C GLU A 55 0.25 -10.51 -0.02
N VAL A 56 0.59 -9.47 -0.77
CA VAL A 56 1.91 -8.83 -0.70
C VAL A 56 2.12 -8.13 0.64
N LEU A 57 1.09 -7.43 1.14
CA LEU A 57 1.18 -6.79 2.45
C LEU A 57 1.32 -7.83 3.57
N ALA A 58 0.57 -8.94 3.52
CA ALA A 58 0.70 -10.02 4.49
C ALA A 58 2.12 -10.64 4.48
N GLU A 59 2.70 -10.85 3.29
CA GLU A 59 4.09 -11.29 3.15
C GLU A 59 5.08 -10.27 3.72
N ALA A 60 4.87 -8.99 3.45
CA ALA A 60 5.72 -7.91 3.95
C ALA A 60 5.71 -7.81 5.48
N PHE A 61 4.52 -7.95 6.11
CA PHE A 61 4.42 -7.99 7.58
C PHE A 61 5.08 -9.23 8.18
N LYS A 62 4.87 -10.41 7.57
CA LYS A 62 5.45 -11.66 8.04
C LYS A 62 6.99 -11.66 7.98
N THR A 63 7.55 -10.99 6.99
CA THR A 63 9.01 -10.91 6.77
C THR A 63 9.67 -9.74 7.50
N GLY A 64 8.89 -8.87 8.15
CA GLY A 64 9.39 -7.65 8.78
C GLY A 64 9.84 -6.57 7.78
N LEU A 65 9.43 -6.68 6.51
CA LEU A 65 9.69 -5.68 5.49
C LEU A 65 8.82 -4.42 5.71
N ALA A 66 7.61 -4.60 6.22
CA ALA A 66 6.65 -3.54 6.52
C ALA A 66 6.35 -3.43 8.01
#